data_AF-A0A746LXW4-F1
#
_entry.id   AF-A0A746LXW4-F1
#
_cell.length_a   1.000
_cell.length_b   1.000
_cell.length_c   1.000
_cell.angle_alpha   90.00
_cell.angle_beta   90.00
_cell.angle_gamma   90.00
#
_symmetry.space_group_name_H-M   'P 1'
#
loop_
_entity.id
_entity.type
_entity.pdbx_description
1 polymer ?
#
loop_
_entity_poly.entity_id
_entity_poly.type
_entity_poly.pdbx_seq_one_letter_code
_entity_poly.pdbx_strand_id
1 'polypeptide(L)'
;MKIRQAQTSATYLLPDPGELDQRIVIRRRVDVPADDFGVTPTYPEQIRTWAKKAQPGAAAYQGSVQIENRVTHYFTIRFRRGITADHEVLHDDISYRVKRVRDLNSKRRFLLLECEALGTDNGSDYAAESIFTR
;
A
#
# COMPACT_ATOMS: atom_id res chain seq x y z
N MET A 1 7.04 36.31 -6.46
CA MET A 1 6.37 35.43 -5.47
C MET A 1 5.46 34.47 -6.23
N LYS A 2 5.88 33.22 -6.48
CA LYS A 2 5.05 32.23 -7.22
C LYS A 2 4.06 31.60 -6.26
N ILE A 3 2.81 32.02 -6.33
CA ILE A 3 1.69 31.41 -5.59
C ILE A 3 1.50 30.00 -6.17
N ARG A 4 1.92 28.98 -5.42
CA ARG A 4 1.57 27.59 -5.74
C ARG A 4 0.08 27.46 -5.46
N GLN A 5 -0.73 27.60 -6.50
CA GLN A 5 -2.14 27.22 -6.43
C GLN A 5 -2.19 25.77 -5.96
N ALA A 6 -2.80 25.54 -4.80
CA ALA A 6 -3.24 24.21 -4.43
C ALA A 6 -4.30 23.82 -5.46
N GLN A 7 -3.87 23.15 -6.54
CA GLN A 7 -4.78 22.55 -7.50
C GLN A 7 -5.52 21.43 -6.77
N THR A 8 -6.69 21.76 -6.23
CA THR A 8 -7.73 20.78 -5.90
C THR A 8 -8.40 20.33 -7.21
N SER A 9 -7.61 19.80 -8.14
CA SER A 9 -8.15 19.13 -9.33
C SER A 9 -8.37 17.66 -8.98
N ALA A 10 -9.58 17.16 -9.21
CA ALA A 10 -9.90 15.73 -9.11
C ALA A 10 -9.09 14.84 -10.09
N THR A 11 -8.35 15.48 -11.00
CA THR A 11 -7.37 14.86 -11.89
C THR A 11 -6.04 14.69 -11.19
N TYR A 12 -5.61 13.44 -11.01
CA TYR A 12 -4.29 13.12 -10.49
C TYR A 12 -3.22 13.39 -11.56
N LEU A 13 -2.13 14.05 -11.17
CA LEU A 13 -0.94 14.19 -12.00
C LEU A 13 -0.35 12.80 -12.29
N LEU A 14 -0.14 12.51 -13.57
CA LEU A 14 0.52 11.28 -13.98
C LEU A 14 2.02 11.37 -13.62
N PRO A 15 2.67 10.24 -13.30
CA PRO A 15 4.10 10.23 -13.08
C PRO A 15 4.86 10.68 -14.34
N ASP A 16 5.89 11.51 -14.13
CA ASP A 16 6.85 11.86 -15.17
C ASP A 16 7.75 10.65 -15.50
N PRO A 17 8.38 10.63 -16.70
CA PRO A 17 9.38 9.62 -17.02
C PRO A 17 10.47 9.56 -15.94
N GLY A 18 10.74 8.35 -15.44
CA GLY A 18 11.75 8.12 -14.40
C GLY A 18 11.23 8.18 -12.97
N GLU A 19 10.03 8.70 -12.70
CA GLU A 19 9.49 8.75 -11.32
C GLU A 19 9.02 7.38 -10.78
N LEU A 20 8.96 6.35 -11.63
CA LEU A 20 8.76 4.97 -11.18
C LEU A 20 10.12 4.36 -10.83
N ASP A 21 10.72 4.79 -9.73
CA ASP A 21 12.11 4.53 -9.34
C ASP A 21 12.26 3.55 -8.15
N GLN A 22 11.16 3.14 -7.52
CA GLN A 22 11.17 2.19 -6.40
C GLN A 22 10.83 0.78 -6.87
N ARG A 23 11.65 -0.21 -6.51
CA ARG A 23 11.32 -1.63 -6.71
C ARG A 23 10.41 -2.10 -5.59
N ILE A 24 9.25 -2.64 -5.95
CA ILE A 24 8.29 -3.18 -4.99
C ILE A 24 7.85 -4.60 -5.37
N VAL A 25 7.36 -5.33 -4.38
CA VAL A 25 6.65 -6.61 -4.57
C VAL A 25 5.21 -6.43 -4.12
N ILE A 26 4.25 -6.64 -5.01
CA ILE A 26 2.83 -6.68 -4.65
C ILE A 26 2.50 -8.14 -4.44
N ARG A 27 2.03 -8.51 -3.25
CA ARG A 27 1.77 -9.90 -2.88
C ARG A 27 0.41 -10.04 -2.22
N ARG A 28 -0.22 -11.19 -2.38
CA ARG A 28 -1.44 -11.51 -1.63
C ARG A 28 -1.06 -12.34 -0.42
N ARG A 29 -1.41 -11.88 0.79
CA ARG A 29 -1.24 -12.66 2.02
C ARG A 29 -2.39 -13.64 2.17
N VAL A 30 -2.08 -14.92 2.39
CA VAL A 30 -3.04 -15.96 2.72
C VAL A 30 -2.55 -16.67 3.98
N ASP A 31 -3.29 -16.54 5.07
CA ASP A 31 -2.99 -17.21 6.32
C ASP A 31 -3.48 -18.67 6.24
N VAL A 32 -2.56 -19.62 6.38
CA VAL A 32 -2.88 -21.05 6.40
C VAL A 32 -2.73 -21.59 7.82
N PRO A 33 -3.55 -22.58 8.24
CA PRO A 33 -3.37 -23.24 9.53
C PRO A 33 -1.96 -23.83 9.65
N ALA A 34 -1.35 -23.65 10.82
CA ALA A 34 -0.09 -24.26 11.17
C ALA A 34 -0.32 -25.44 12.14
N ASP A 35 0.68 -26.33 12.25
CA ASP A 35 0.61 -27.55 13.07
C ASP A 35 0.56 -27.26 14.59
N ASP A 36 0.83 -26.02 14.99
CA ASP A 36 0.87 -25.53 16.37
C ASP A 36 -0.42 -24.79 16.78
N PHE A 37 -1.53 -25.01 16.07
CA PHE A 37 -2.79 -24.25 16.21
C PHE A 37 -2.66 -22.76 15.91
N GLY A 38 -1.52 -22.32 15.34
CA GLY A 38 -1.30 -20.98 14.82
C GLY A 38 -1.72 -20.82 13.36
N VAL A 39 -1.33 -19.69 12.78
CA VAL A 39 -1.43 -19.44 11.35
C VAL A 39 -0.08 -19.02 10.80
N THR A 40 0.27 -19.56 9.63
CA THR A 40 1.47 -19.17 8.89
C THR A 40 1.07 -18.34 7.66
N PRO A 41 1.66 -17.16 7.45
CA PRO A 41 1.43 -16.43 6.21
C PRO A 41 2.07 -17.13 5.02
N THR A 42 1.29 -17.26 3.96
CA THR A 42 1.76 -17.68 2.63
C THR A 42 1.49 -16.58 1.60
N TYR A 43 2.31 -16.55 0.56
CA TYR A 43 2.25 -15.53 -0.49
C TYR A 43 2.19 -16.19 -1.88
N PRO A 44 1.06 -16.81 -2.24
CA PRO A 44 0.93 -17.60 -3.47
C PRO A 44 1.05 -16.75 -4.74
N GLU A 45 0.69 -15.46 -4.66
CA GLU A 45 0.73 -14.54 -5.79
C GLU A 45 1.66 -13.37 -5.49
N GLN A 46 2.64 -13.13 -6.37
CA GLN A 46 3.60 -12.04 -6.24
C GLN A 46 3.88 -11.37 -7.59
N ILE A 47 3.86 -10.04 -7.60
CA ILE A 47 4.11 -9.21 -8.76
C ILE A 47 5.23 -8.23 -8.44
N ARG A 48 6.37 -8.40 -9.11
CA ARG A 48 7.49 -7.45 -9.01
C ARG A 48 7.32 -6.32 -10.02
N THR A 49 7.35 -5.08 -9.58
CA THR A 49 7.18 -3.92 -10.46
C THR A 49 7.92 -2.69 -9.93
N TRP A 50 8.11 -1.71 -10.82
CA TRP A 50 8.55 -0.37 -10.42
C TRP A 50 7.36 0.49 -9.99
N ALA A 51 7.58 1.36 -9.01
CA ALA A 51 6.58 2.26 -8.44
C ALA A 51 7.18 3.64 -8.13
N LYS A 52 6.32 4.66 -8.11
CA LYS A 52 6.59 5.95 -7.45
C LYS A 52 6.07 5.86 -6.02
N LYS A 53 6.91 6.09 -5.01
CA LYS A 53 6.49 6.19 -3.60
C LYS A 53 6.27 7.65 -3.22
N ALA A 54 5.16 7.94 -2.54
CA ALA A 54 4.87 9.26 -2.00
C ALA A 54 4.10 9.14 -0.67
N GLN A 55 4.01 10.24 0.07
CA GLN A 55 3.19 10.35 1.27
C GLN A 55 1.97 11.24 1.00
N PRO A 56 0.82 10.96 1.63
CA PRO A 56 -0.33 11.85 1.58
C PRO A 56 -0.01 13.18 2.27
N GLY A 57 -0.53 14.28 1.74
CA GLY A 57 -0.47 15.58 2.42
C GLY A 57 -1.28 15.57 3.73
N ALA A 58 -0.99 16.52 4.64
CA ALA A 58 -1.56 16.55 5.99
C ALA A 58 -3.10 16.47 6.03
N ALA A 59 -3.80 17.18 5.15
CA ALA A 59 -5.26 17.14 5.07
C ALA A 59 -5.81 15.78 4.60
N ALA A 60 -5.15 15.16 3.61
CA ALA A 60 -5.54 13.83 3.13
C ALA A 60 -5.28 12.76 4.19
N TYR A 61 -4.19 12.88 4.94
CA TYR A 61 -3.88 12.02 6.07
C TYR A 61 -4.95 12.14 7.17
N GLN A 62 -5.23 13.35 7.65
CA GLN A 62 -6.25 13.60 8.69
C GLN A 62 -7.63 13.08 8.29
N GLY A 63 -8.07 13.37 7.06
CA GLY A 63 -9.34 12.86 6.54
C GLY A 63 -9.39 11.33 6.47
N SER A 64 -8.27 10.67 6.18
CA SER A 64 -8.18 9.20 6.16
C SER A 64 -8.29 8.57 7.56
N VAL A 65 -7.74 9.24 8.58
CA VAL A 65 -7.82 8.80 9.98
C VAL A 65 -9.25 8.93 10.50
N GLN A 66 -9.96 10.00 10.14
CA GLN A 66 -11.35 10.23 10.55
C GLN A 66 -12.32 9.15 10.05
N ILE A 67 -12.00 8.48 8.93
CA ILE A 67 -12.81 7.39 8.36
C ILE A 67 -12.27 6.00 8.70
N GLU A 68 -11.39 5.89 9.71
CA GLU A 68 -10.70 4.64 10.12
C GLU A 68 -9.98 3.91 8.97
N ASN A 69 -9.66 4.64 7.89
CA ASN A 69 -9.00 4.11 6.70
C ASN A 69 -7.64 4.78 6.53
N ARG A 70 -6.81 4.71 7.58
CA ARG A 70 -5.54 5.41 7.70
C ARG A 70 -4.65 5.12 6.50
N VAL A 71 -4.43 6.14 5.67
CA VAL A 71 -3.51 6.05 4.54
C VAL A 71 -2.23 6.77 4.90
N THR A 72 -1.11 6.06 4.80
CA THR A 72 0.22 6.56 5.16
C THR A 72 1.11 6.74 3.93
N HIS A 73 0.87 5.94 2.89
CA HIS A 73 1.72 5.89 1.71
C HIS A 73 0.89 5.74 0.45
N TYR A 74 1.43 6.31 -0.63
CA TYR A 74 0.95 6.16 -1.98
C TYR A 74 2.01 5.45 -2.80
N PHE A 75 1.61 4.40 -3.51
CA PHE A 75 2.43 3.76 -4.54
C PHE A 75 1.73 3.91 -5.89
N THR A 76 2.36 4.63 -6.81
CA THR A 76 1.86 4.71 -8.19
C THR A 76 2.61 3.70 -9.05
N ILE A 77 1.88 2.86 -9.78
CA ILE A 77 2.45 1.84 -10.69
C ILE A 77 1.82 1.96 -12.08
N ARG A 78 2.42 1.31 -13.07
CA ARG A 78 1.73 1.07 -14.35
C ARG A 78 0.49 0.22 -14.13
N PHE A 79 -0.53 0.46 -14.94
CA PHE A 79 -1.80 -0.25 -14.85
C PHE A 79 -1.61 -1.77 -14.96
N ARG A 80 -2.24 -2.50 -14.03
CA ARG A 80 -2.30 -3.96 -14.00
C ARG A 80 -3.68 -4.38 -13.53
N ARG A 81 -4.19 -5.51 -14.01
CA ARG A 81 -5.47 -6.08 -13.55
C ARG A 81 -5.22 -6.99 -12.35
N GLY A 82 -6.26 -7.18 -11.52
CA GLY A 82 -6.23 -8.16 -10.43
C GLY A 82 -5.65 -7.66 -9.11
N ILE A 83 -5.14 -6.42 -9.04
CA ILE A 83 -4.68 -5.84 -7.78
C ILE A 83 -5.88 -5.31 -7.01
N THR A 84 -6.08 -5.80 -5.79
CA THR A 84 -7.20 -5.49 -4.89
C THR A 84 -6.70 -5.03 -3.52
N ALA A 85 -7.61 -4.71 -2.60
CA ALA A 85 -7.29 -4.40 -1.20
C ALA A 85 -6.79 -5.63 -0.39
N ASP A 86 -6.91 -6.84 -0.93
CA ASP A 86 -6.37 -8.07 -0.30
C ASP A 86 -4.86 -8.22 -0.50
N HIS A 87 -4.26 -7.28 -1.24
CA HIS A 87 -2.83 -7.27 -1.52
C HIS A 87 -2.08 -6.40 -0.53
N GLU A 88 -0.80 -6.72 -0.37
CA GLU A 88 0.18 -5.95 0.37
C GLU A 88 1.30 -5.54 -0.60
N VAL A 89 1.86 -4.35 -0.38
CA VAL A 89 3.07 -3.89 -1.05
C VAL A 89 4.22 -4.10 -0.08
N LEU A 90 5.25 -4.84 -0.50
CA LEU A 90 6.52 -4.94 0.19
C LEU A 90 7.52 -4.00 -0.47
N HIS A 91 8.14 -3.13 0.34
CA HIS A 91 9.18 -2.19 -0.09
C HIS A 91 10.16 -1.97 1.07
N ASP A 92 11.46 -2.17 0.83
CA ASP A 92 12.53 -2.04 1.83
C ASP A 92 12.23 -2.76 3.15
N ASP A 93 11.82 -4.04 3.06
CA ASP A 93 11.43 -4.89 4.20
C ASP A 93 10.27 -4.33 5.04
N ILE A 94 9.48 -3.39 4.51
CA ILE A 94 8.27 -2.88 5.16
C ILE A 94 7.06 -3.36 4.37
N SER A 95 6.09 -3.95 5.09
CA SER A 95 4.80 -4.32 4.49
C SER A 95 3.81 -3.16 4.60
N TYR A 96 3.11 -2.90 3.49
CA TYR A 96 2.08 -1.88 3.37
C TYR A 96 0.78 -2.53 2.90
N ARG A 97 -0.25 -2.55 3.75
CA ARG A 97 -1.58 -3.04 3.39
C ARG A 97 -2.23 -2.12 2.37
N VAL A 98 -2.69 -2.65 1.24
CA VAL A 98 -3.45 -1.87 0.26
C VAL A 98 -4.84 -1.61 0.84
N LYS A 99 -5.19 -0.34 1.01
CA LYS A 99 -6.52 0.05 1.48
C LYS A 99 -7.44 0.34 0.31
N ARG A 100 -6.91 0.98 -0.73
CA ARG A 100 -7.67 1.36 -1.94
C ARG A 100 -6.77 1.31 -3.19
N VAL A 101 -7.39 0.99 -4.32
CA VAL A 101 -6.77 0.98 -5.64
C VAL A 101 -7.58 1.92 -6.54
N ARG A 102 -6.92 2.87 -7.18
CA ARG A 102 -7.55 3.83 -8.10
C ARG A 102 -6.91 3.78 -9.48
N ASP A 103 -7.73 3.65 -10.53
CA ASP A 103 -7.28 3.91 -11.91
C ASP A 103 -7.15 5.42 -12.11
N LEU A 104 -5.91 5.89 -12.26
CA LEU A 104 -5.66 7.33 -12.37
C LEU A 104 -6.29 7.88 -13.65
N ASN A 105 -7.21 8.82 -13.44
CA ASN A 105 -7.96 9.52 -14.49
C ASN A 105 -8.79 8.58 -15.38
N SER A 106 -9.08 7.35 -14.92
CA SER A 106 -9.83 6.32 -15.66
C SER A 106 -9.28 6.02 -17.06
N LYS A 107 -7.96 6.13 -17.24
CA LYS A 107 -7.28 5.91 -18.52
C LYS A 107 -6.57 4.56 -18.62
N ARG A 108 -6.60 3.73 -17.56
CA ARG A 108 -5.90 2.43 -17.51
C ARG A 108 -4.41 2.54 -17.83
N ARG A 109 -3.77 3.63 -17.40
CA ARG A 109 -2.34 3.87 -17.60
C ARG A 109 -1.54 3.63 -16.33
N PHE A 110 -2.11 4.04 -15.20
CA PHE A 110 -1.49 3.96 -13.90
C PHE A 110 -2.51 3.60 -12.84
N LEU A 111 -2.09 2.83 -11.84
CA LEU A 111 -2.83 2.63 -10.62
C LEU A 111 -2.17 3.43 -9.49
N LEU A 112 -2.99 4.07 -8.67
CA LEU A 112 -2.58 4.58 -7.37
C LEU A 112 -3.06 3.60 -6.30
N LEU A 113 -2.09 3.05 -5.57
CA LEU A 113 -2.32 2.22 -4.40
C LEU A 113 -2.20 3.11 -3.18
N GLU A 114 -3.27 3.18 -2.40
CA GLU A 114 -3.32 3.92 -1.14
C GLU A 114 -3.15 2.91 -0.02
N CYS A 115 -2.06 3.03 0.73
CA CYS A 115 -1.61 1.98 1.64
C CYS A 115 -1.41 2.48 3.08
N GLU A 116 -1.59 1.54 4.00
CA GLU A 116 -1.26 1.67 5.41
C GLU A 116 0.01 0.87 5.70
N ALA A 117 1.01 1.48 6.33
CA ALA A 117 2.20 0.77 6.76
C ALA A 117 1.85 -0.15 7.94
N LEU A 118 2.19 -1.43 7.83
CA LEU A 118 2.00 -2.42 8.90
C LEU A 118 3.23 -2.54 9.82
N GLY A 119 4.41 -2.19 9.31
CA GLY A 119 5.69 -2.33 10.01
C GLY A 119 6.69 -3.16 9.21
N THR A 120 7.86 -3.42 9.81
CA THR A 120 8.88 -4.29 9.21
C THR A 120 8.32 -5.69 9.02
N ASP A 121 8.41 -6.21 7.81
CA ASP A 121 8.07 -7.58 7.42
C ASP A 121 9.13 -8.55 7.94
N ASN A 122 9.26 -8.63 9.26
CA ASN A 122 9.95 -9.74 9.89
C ASN A 122 8.98 -10.91 9.81
N GLY A 123 9.31 -11.97 9.07
CA GLY A 123 8.49 -13.18 8.92
C GLY A 123 8.29 -13.99 10.22
N SER A 124 8.24 -13.32 11.36
CA SER A 124 8.19 -13.84 12.71
C SER A 124 7.43 -12.87 13.62
N ASP A 125 6.50 -13.44 14.39
CA ASP A 125 5.93 -12.92 15.63
C ASP A 125 4.69 -12.01 15.56
N TYR A 126 3.58 -12.62 15.14
CA TYR A 126 2.25 -12.26 15.69
C TYR A 126 1.89 -13.06 16.96
N ALA A 127 2.84 -13.80 17.55
CA ALA A 127 2.60 -14.63 18.74
C ALA A 127 2.70 -13.85 20.07
N ALA A 128 2.97 -12.53 20.07
CA ALA A 128 3.39 -11.83 21.29
C ALA A 128 2.50 -10.66 21.76
N GLU A 129 1.22 -10.58 21.36
CA GLU A 129 0.28 -9.61 21.97
C GLU A 129 -1.09 -10.21 22.32
N SER A 130 -1.10 -11.36 22.98
CA SER A 130 -2.24 -11.77 23.80
C SER A 130 -1.78 -12.16 25.19
N ILE A 131 -1.33 -11.15 25.93
CA ILE A 131 -1.11 -11.24 27.37
C ILE A 131 -2.45 -11.01 28.08
N PHE A 132 -3.42 -11.91 27.86
CA PHE A 132 -4.45 -12.15 28.86
C PHE A 132 -3.95 -13.28 29.75
N THR A 133 -3.12 -12.92 30.72
CA THR A 133 -2.80 -13.78 31.85
C THR A 133 -3.43 -13.18 33.10
N ARG A 134 -4.50 -13.86 33.53
CA ARG A 134 -5.10 -13.94 34.87
C ARG A 134 -5.95 -12.78 35.39
#